data_AF-A0A034VT00-F1
#
_entry.id   AF-A0A034VT00-F1
#
_cell.length_a   1.000
_cell.length_b   1.000
_cell.length_c   1.000
_cell.angle_alpha   90.00
_cell.angle_beta   90.00
_cell.angle_gamma   90.00
#
_symmetry.space_group_name_H-M   'P 1'
#
loop_
_entity.id
_entity.type
_entity.pdbx_description
1 polymer ?
#
loop_
_entity_poly.entity_id
_entity_poly.type
_entity_poly.pdbx_seq_one_letter_code
_entity_poly.pdbx_strand_id
1 'polypeptide(L)'
;AYLVLSRTHAPGETPRIIDVKEQRVSGFFVALLIGLSVTMAPLLRLVPMAVLFGVFLYMGIASMSGVQFFDRMGLYFMPVKHYPPTPFVKRVPTWKMHMFTTIQLLCLTLLWAVKSSKISLAFPFFLILMVPIRQRLAMLYTPEQLQALDGSEAKDEDEPDFYEEATIPA
;
A
#
# COMPACT_ATOMS: atom_id res chain seq x y z
N ALA A 1 -13.63 7.64 -4.06
CA ALA A 1 -13.17 8.33 -5.28
C ALA A 1 -12.70 7.28 -6.28
N TYR A 2 -12.63 7.61 -7.57
CA TYR A 2 -11.96 6.76 -8.56
C TYR A 2 -10.85 7.55 -9.25
N LEU A 3 -9.80 6.85 -9.67
CA LEU A 3 -8.62 7.42 -10.31
C LEU A 3 -8.85 7.54 -11.82
N VAL A 4 -8.48 8.69 -12.40
CA VAL A 4 -8.47 8.90 -13.84
C VAL A 4 -7.04 8.79 -14.33
N LEU A 5 -6.79 7.78 -15.15
CA LEU A 5 -5.49 7.54 -15.76
C LEU A 5 -5.38 8.25 -17.10
N SER A 6 -4.20 8.76 -17.40
CA SER A 6 -3.91 9.38 -18.68
C SER A 6 -3.89 8.36 -19.81
N ARG A 7 -4.47 8.78 -20.93
CA ARG A 7 -4.68 7.94 -22.13
C ARG A 7 -3.62 8.17 -23.21
N THR A 8 -2.77 9.18 -23.05
CA THR A 8 -1.74 9.58 -24.02
C THR A 8 -0.38 9.58 -23.32
N HIS A 9 0.28 8.42 -23.35
CA HIS A 9 1.65 8.22 -22.89
C HIS A 9 2.50 7.74 -24.04
N ALA A 10 3.80 8.05 -24.00
CA ALA A 10 4.73 7.48 -24.96
C ALA A 10 4.79 5.95 -24.77
N PRO A 11 5.02 5.16 -25.84
CA PRO A 11 5.17 3.71 -25.71
C PRO A 11 6.32 3.38 -24.74
N GLY A 12 6.00 2.82 -23.58
CA GLY A 12 6.97 2.47 -22.53
C GLY A 12 6.87 3.29 -21.24
N GLU A 13 6.10 4.38 -21.22
CA GLU A 13 5.77 5.12 -19.99
C GLU A 13 4.53 4.54 -19.31
N THR A 14 4.56 4.44 -17.98
CA THR A 14 3.40 4.01 -17.18
C THR A 14 2.30 5.08 -17.19
N PRO A 15 1.02 4.65 -17.13
CA PRO A 15 -0.09 5.60 -17.14
C PRO A 15 -0.13 6.42 -15.85
N ARG A 16 0.01 7.75 -15.98
CA ARG A 16 -0.01 8.68 -14.84
C ARG A 16 -1.43 8.95 -14.34
N ILE A 17 -1.56 9.21 -13.05
CA ILE A 17 -2.83 9.64 -12.45
C ILE A 17 -3.04 11.11 -12.75
N ILE A 18 -4.05 11.43 -13.55
CA ILE A 18 -4.39 12.83 -13.87
C ILE A 18 -5.23 13.45 -12.75
N ASP A 19 -6.22 12.70 -12.26
CA ASP A 19 -7.23 13.26 -11.38
C ASP A 19 -7.89 12.19 -10.50
N VAL A 20 -8.38 12.62 -9.34
CA VAL A 20 -9.12 11.82 -8.38
C VAL A 20 -10.55 12.35 -8.32
N LYS A 21 -11.49 11.62 -8.91
CA LYS A 21 -12.90 12.05 -8.92
C LYS A 21 -13.60 11.63 -7.64
N GLU A 22 -13.95 12.62 -6.81
CA GLU A 22 -14.73 12.43 -5.59
C GLU A 22 -16.23 12.28 -5.90
N GLN A 23 -16.70 11.03 -5.96
CA GLN A 23 -18.12 10.75 -6.21
C GLN A 23 -18.88 10.46 -4.91
N ARG A 24 -19.72 11.41 -4.46
CA ARG A 24 -20.63 11.21 -3.30
C ARG A 24 -21.79 10.29 -3.63
N VAL A 25 -22.26 10.36 -4.87
CA VAL A 25 -23.42 9.62 -5.37
C VAL A 25 -23.18 8.10 -5.35
N SER A 26 -21.95 7.65 -5.64
CA SER A 26 -21.61 6.23 -5.61
C SER A 26 -21.76 5.64 -4.20
N GLY A 27 -21.30 6.36 -3.17
CA GLY A 27 -21.45 5.94 -1.78
C GLY A 27 -22.91 5.87 -1.35
N PHE A 28 -23.72 6.85 -1.76
CA PHE A 28 -25.16 6.85 -1.51
C PHE A 28 -25.86 5.63 -2.13
N PHE A 29 -25.59 5.33 -3.40
CA PHE A 29 -26.18 4.15 -4.06
C PHE A 29 -25.74 2.83 -3.43
N VAL A 30 -24.46 2.69 -3.05
CA VAL A 30 -23.98 1.49 -2.34
C VAL A 30 -24.73 1.30 -1.03
N ALA A 31 -24.88 2.36 -0.22
CA ALA A 31 -25.62 2.28 1.04
C ALA A 31 -27.10 1.93 0.83
N LEU A 32 -27.75 2.54 -0.18
CA LEU A 32 -29.14 2.24 -0.54
C LEU A 32 -29.31 0.78 -0.98
N LEU A 33 -28.42 0.28 -1.84
CA LEU A 33 -28.45 -1.11 -2.33
C LEU A 33 -28.17 -2.11 -1.21
N ILE A 34 -27.30 -1.79 -0.25
CA ILE A 34 -27.10 -2.60 0.96
C ILE A 34 -28.40 -2.63 1.78
N GLY A 35 -29.10 -1.51 1.95
CA GLY A 35 -30.40 -1.47 2.62
C GLY A 35 -31.48 -2.29 1.91
N LEU A 36 -31.52 -2.25 0.57
CA LEU A 36 -32.45 -3.01 -0.26
C LEU A 36 -32.07 -4.50 -0.40
N SER A 37 -30.85 -4.90 0.00
CA SER A 37 -30.35 -6.27 -0.16
C SER A 37 -31.24 -7.32 0.51
N VAL A 38 -31.96 -6.97 1.58
CA VAL A 38 -32.87 -7.87 2.29
C VAL A 38 -34.05 -8.29 1.41
N THR A 39 -34.61 -7.37 0.60
CA THR A 39 -35.72 -7.69 -0.33
C THR A 39 -35.23 -8.41 -1.58
N MET A 40 -33.98 -8.17 -1.99
CA MET A 40 -33.32 -8.84 -3.12
C MET A 40 -32.64 -10.16 -2.75
N ALA A 41 -32.79 -10.64 -1.51
CA ALA A 41 -32.20 -11.89 -1.01
C ALA A 41 -32.36 -13.13 -1.93
N PRO A 42 -33.51 -13.43 -2.58
CA PRO A 42 -33.62 -14.57 -3.47
C PRO A 42 -32.71 -14.47 -4.71
N LEU A 43 -32.43 -13.25 -5.20
CA LEU A 43 -31.52 -13.01 -6.31
C LEU A 43 -30.06 -13.13 -5.84
N LEU A 44 -29.71 -12.55 -4.69
CA LEU A 44 -28.35 -12.58 -4.15
C LEU A 44 -27.87 -14.00 -3.82
N ARG A 45 -28.78 -14.91 -3.44
CA ARG A 45 -28.46 -16.32 -3.18
C ARG A 45 -28.00 -17.10 -4.43
N LEU A 46 -28.26 -16.59 -5.63
CA LEU A 46 -27.75 -17.20 -6.86
C LEU A 46 -26.24 -17.00 -7.03
N VAL A 47 -25.65 -16.01 -6.34
CA VAL A 47 -24.22 -15.72 -6.41
C VAL A 47 -23.45 -16.73 -5.56
N PRO A 48 -22.59 -17.58 -6.14
CA PRO A 48 -21.82 -18.55 -5.38
C PRO A 48 -20.80 -17.87 -4.48
N MET A 49 -20.63 -18.37 -3.25
CA MET A 49 -19.64 -17.84 -2.29
C MET A 49 -18.21 -17.85 -2.84
N ALA A 50 -17.89 -18.79 -3.74
CA ALA A 50 -16.61 -18.85 -4.44
C ALA A 50 -16.27 -17.55 -5.20
N VAL A 51 -17.26 -16.89 -5.80
CA VAL A 51 -17.07 -15.62 -6.52
C VAL A 51 -16.68 -14.52 -5.53
N LEU A 52 -17.35 -14.44 -4.38
CA LEU A 52 -17.02 -13.45 -3.35
C LEU A 52 -15.59 -13.64 -2.83
N PHE A 53 -15.16 -14.88 -2.57
CA PHE A 53 -13.77 -15.14 -2.19
C PHE A 53 -12.77 -14.70 -3.26
N GLY A 54 -13.08 -14.91 -4.55
CA GLY A 54 -12.27 -14.42 -5.66
C GLY A 54 -12.13 -12.90 -5.66
N VAL A 55 -13.24 -12.17 -5.50
CA VAL A 55 -13.22 -10.70 -5.44
C VAL A 55 -12.48 -10.20 -4.19
N PHE A 56 -12.68 -10.83 -3.03
CA PHE A 56 -11.94 -10.49 -1.80
C PHE A 56 -10.44 -10.71 -1.94
N LEU A 57 -10.01 -11.81 -2.58
CA LEU A 57 -8.60 -12.08 -2.84
C LEU A 57 -8.01 -11.03 -3.79
N TYR A 58 -8.71 -10.71 -4.88
CA TYR A 58 -8.28 -9.65 -5.81
C TYR A 58 -8.13 -8.31 -5.09
N MET A 59 -9.12 -7.91 -4.29
CA MET A 59 -9.03 -6.69 -3.48
C MET A 59 -7.85 -6.72 -2.50
N GLY A 60 -7.57 -7.88 -1.88
CA GLY A 60 -6.42 -8.07 -1.02
C GLY A 60 -5.10 -7.84 -1.76
N ILE A 61 -4.91 -8.49 -2.92
CA ILE A 61 -3.69 -8.35 -3.73
C ILE A 61 -3.55 -6.91 -4.27
N ALA A 62 -4.62 -6.36 -4.84
CA ALA A 62 -4.63 -4.99 -5.35
C ALA A 62 -4.33 -3.95 -4.25
N SER A 63 -4.78 -4.18 -3.01
CA SER A 63 -4.49 -3.29 -1.88
C SER A 63 -3.04 -3.31 -1.41
N MET A 64 -2.28 -4.36 -1.73
CA MET A 64 -0.84 -4.43 -1.46
C MET A 64 -0.01 -3.71 -2.53
N SER A 65 -0.58 -3.54 -3.73
CA SER A 65 0.05 -2.78 -4.82
C SER A 65 0.17 -1.30 -4.43
N GLY A 66 1.36 -0.72 -4.61
CA GLY A 66 1.65 0.67 -4.24
C GLY A 66 2.02 0.86 -2.77
N VAL A 67 2.17 -0.22 -1.98
CA VAL A 67 2.69 -0.13 -0.62
C VAL A 67 4.21 -0.38 -0.64
N GLN A 68 5.00 0.69 -0.47
CA GLN A 68 6.47 0.66 -0.52
C GLN A 68 7.13 -0.39 0.41
N PHE A 69 6.46 -0.78 1.49
CA PHE A 69 6.92 -1.89 2.34
C PHE A 69 6.97 -3.23 1.58
N PHE A 70 5.95 -3.57 0.80
CA PHE A 70 5.90 -4.80 0.02
C PHE A 70 6.91 -4.79 -1.13
N ASP A 71 7.11 -3.64 -1.77
CA ASP A 71 8.14 -3.49 -2.81
C ASP A 71 9.53 -3.79 -2.24
N ARG A 72 9.86 -3.21 -1.07
CA ARG A 72 11.12 -3.48 -0.37
C ARG A 72 11.24 -4.91 0.14
N MET A 73 10.14 -5.55 0.52
CA MET A 73 10.16 -6.99 0.81
C MET A 73 10.49 -7.81 -0.43
N GLY A 74 9.98 -7.43 -1.61
CA GLY A 74 10.33 -8.04 -2.89
C GLY A 74 11.83 -7.98 -3.21
N LEU A 75 12.50 -6.88 -2.84
CA LEU A 75 13.95 -6.71 -3.03
C LEU A 75 14.79 -7.76 -2.27
N TYR A 76 14.28 -8.41 -1.22
CA TYR A 76 14.98 -9.53 -0.57
C TYR A 76 15.13 -10.75 -1.49
N PHE A 77 14.17 -10.97 -2.37
CA PHE A 77 14.14 -12.12 -3.28
C PHE A 77 14.81 -11.82 -4.63
N MET A 78 15.22 -10.56 -4.85
CA MET A 78 15.83 -10.11 -6.09
C MET A 78 17.36 -9.95 -5.91
N PRO A 79 18.19 -10.44 -6.85
CA PRO A 79 19.62 -10.16 -6.80
C PRO A 79 19.89 -8.67 -7.08
N VAL A 80 20.87 -8.09 -6.38
CA VAL A 80 21.23 -6.65 -6.42
C VAL A 80 21.40 -6.09 -7.85
N LYS A 81 21.80 -6.93 -8.80
CA LYS A 81 21.99 -6.56 -10.21
C LYS A 81 20.70 -6.17 -10.94
N HIS A 82 19.54 -6.59 -10.46
CA HIS A 82 18.25 -6.38 -11.11
C HIS A 82 17.37 -5.36 -10.37
N TYR A 83 17.94 -4.61 -9.41
CA TYR A 83 17.15 -3.66 -8.64
C TYR A 83 16.53 -2.61 -9.56
N PRO A 84 15.22 -2.35 -9.42
CA PRO A 84 14.56 -1.30 -10.19
C PRO A 84 15.14 0.06 -9.81
N PRO A 85 15.15 1.04 -10.74
CA PRO A 85 15.76 2.35 -10.54
C PRO A 85 14.93 3.26 -9.62
N THR A 86 14.62 2.79 -8.40
CA THR A 86 13.80 3.50 -7.41
C THR A 86 14.65 4.46 -6.55
N PRO A 87 14.06 5.56 -6.03
CA PRO A 87 14.81 6.56 -5.26
C PRO A 87 15.51 6.00 -4.02
N PHE A 88 14.87 5.04 -3.34
CA PHE A 88 15.41 4.42 -2.12
C PHE A 88 16.58 3.47 -2.38
N VAL A 89 16.66 2.83 -3.55
CA VAL A 89 17.81 2.00 -3.95
C VAL A 89 19.04 2.87 -4.27
N LYS A 90 18.84 4.05 -4.86
CA LYS A 90 19.93 4.95 -5.25
C LYS A 90 20.52 5.72 -4.05
N ARG A 91 19.66 6.16 -3.11
CA ARG A 91 20.03 7.07 -2.02
C ARG A 91 20.43 6.36 -0.71
N VAL A 92 20.14 5.06 -0.54
CA VAL A 92 20.38 4.32 0.70
C VAL A 92 21.20 3.05 0.45
N PRO A 93 22.25 2.76 1.25
CA PRO A 93 22.98 1.50 1.11
C PRO A 93 22.07 0.31 1.43
N THR A 94 22.20 -0.77 0.64
CA THR A 94 21.30 -1.93 0.67
C THR A 94 21.17 -2.56 2.06
N TRP A 95 22.26 -2.68 2.82
CA TRP A 95 22.22 -3.24 4.17
C TRP A 95 21.35 -2.42 5.15
N LYS A 96 21.39 -1.08 5.06
CA LYS A 96 20.53 -0.21 5.88
C LYS A 96 19.06 -0.33 5.49
N MET A 97 18.77 -0.42 4.19
CA MET A 97 17.41 -0.66 3.69
C MET A 97 16.85 -2.00 4.21
N HIS A 98 17.62 -3.09 4.14
CA HIS A 98 17.20 -4.39 4.67
C HIS A 98 17.01 -4.35 6.20
N MET A 99 17.89 -3.67 6.94
CA MET A 99 17.71 -3.47 8.38
C MET A 99 16.38 -2.76 8.68
N PHE A 100 16.05 -1.69 7.96
CA PHE A 100 14.80 -0.95 8.09
C PHE A 100 13.57 -1.84 7.84
N THR A 101 13.55 -2.55 6.71
CA THR A 101 12.43 -3.43 6.35
C THR A 101 12.28 -4.62 7.31
N THR A 102 13.39 -5.14 7.85
CA THR A 102 13.35 -6.19 8.89
C THR A 102 12.68 -5.70 10.16
N ILE A 103 13.00 -4.49 10.61
CA ILE A 103 12.38 -3.89 11.79
C ILE A 103 10.88 -3.67 11.55
N GLN A 104 10.50 -3.19 10.36
CA GLN A 104 9.08 -3.04 9.99
C GLN A 104 8.34 -4.39 9.98
N LEU A 105 8.94 -5.43 9.41
CA LEU A 105 8.41 -6.80 9.43
C LEU A 105 8.21 -7.33 10.85
N LEU A 106 9.17 -7.08 11.75
CA LEU A 106 9.08 -7.47 13.15
C LEU A 106 7.93 -6.73 13.85
N CYS A 107 7.78 -5.44 13.61
CA CYS A 107 6.67 -4.67 14.19
C CYS A 107 5.31 -5.12 13.62
N LEU A 108 5.23 -5.46 12.33
CA LEU A 108 4.03 -6.03 11.72
C LEU A 108 3.68 -7.39 12.34
N THR A 109 4.69 -8.24 12.56
CA THR A 109 4.52 -9.56 13.20
C THR A 109 4.04 -9.42 14.65
N LEU A 110 4.59 -8.45 15.40
CA LEU A 110 4.12 -8.12 16.74
C LEU A 110 2.65 -7.70 16.74
N LEU A 111 2.27 -6.78 15.84
CA LEU A 111 0.88 -6.33 15.70
C LEU A 111 -0.06 -7.47 15.30
N TRP A 112 0.38 -8.37 14.42
CA TRP A 112 -0.37 -9.55 14.02
C TRP A 112 -0.58 -10.50 15.20
N ALA A 113 0.46 -10.76 16.00
CA ALA A 113 0.37 -11.58 17.20
C ALA A 113 -0.60 -10.99 18.23
N VAL A 114 -0.54 -9.67 18.47
CA VAL A 114 -1.49 -8.98 19.36
C VAL A 114 -2.91 -9.09 18.83
N LYS A 115 -3.13 -8.85 17.53
CA LYS A 115 -4.44 -8.96 16.87
C LYS A 115 -5.03 -10.37 16.99
N SER A 116 -4.20 -11.41 16.87
CA SER A 116 -4.64 -12.81 16.99
C SER A 116 -4.82 -13.27 18.43
N SER A 117 -4.35 -12.50 19.42
CA SER A 117 -4.45 -12.84 20.84
C SER A 117 -5.78 -12.40 21.46
N LYS A 118 -6.04 -12.84 22.69
CA LYS A 118 -7.18 -12.37 23.51
C LYS A 118 -7.06 -10.90 23.93
N ILE A 119 -5.89 -10.29 23.73
CA ILE A 119 -5.57 -8.89 24.06
C ILE A 119 -5.75 -8.00 22.81
N SER A 120 -6.47 -8.45 21.79
CA SER A 120 -6.72 -7.69 20.55
C SER A 120 -7.37 -6.33 20.78
N LEU A 121 -8.12 -6.16 21.89
CA LEU A 121 -8.65 -4.85 22.30
C LEU A 121 -7.56 -3.80 22.58
N ALA A 122 -6.34 -4.22 22.90
CA ALA A 122 -5.21 -3.33 23.11
C ALA A 122 -4.44 -2.97 21.82
N PHE A 123 -4.82 -3.52 20.67
CA PHE A 123 -4.22 -3.23 19.36
C PHE A 123 -3.93 -1.74 19.08
N PRO A 124 -4.85 -0.78 19.35
CA PRO A 124 -4.56 0.64 19.12
C PRO A 124 -3.38 1.18 19.95
N PHE A 125 -3.14 0.66 21.17
CA PHE A 125 -1.99 1.07 21.97
C PHE A 125 -0.67 0.58 21.36
N PHE A 126 -0.65 -0.64 20.83
CA PHE A 126 0.52 -1.17 20.12
C PHE A 126 0.76 -0.45 18.78
N LEU A 127 -0.29 -0.01 18.10
CA LEU A 127 -0.14 0.87 16.93
C LEU A 127 0.49 2.21 17.32
N ILE A 128 0.02 2.83 18.41
CA ILE A 128 0.61 4.09 18.90
C ILE A 128 2.08 3.88 19.30
N LEU A 129 2.43 2.73 19.88
CA LEU A 129 3.80 2.37 20.21
C LEU A 129 4.74 2.28 18.98
N MET A 130 4.21 2.10 17.76
CA MET A 130 5.04 2.21 16.55
C MET A 130 5.60 3.62 16.32
N VAL A 131 4.90 4.67 16.79
CA VAL A 131 5.34 6.06 16.61
C VAL A 131 6.70 6.34 17.30
N PRO A 132 6.89 6.03 18.60
CA PRO A 132 8.20 6.18 19.23
C PRO A 132 9.25 5.21 18.67
N ILE A 133 8.87 4.01 18.21
CA ILE A 133 9.80 3.10 17.53
C ILE A 133 10.34 3.75 16.25
N ARG A 134 9.47 4.38 15.45
CA ARG A 134 9.87 5.17 14.27
C ARG A 134 10.83 6.31 14.65
N GLN A 135 10.55 7.05 15.72
CA GLN A 135 11.41 8.14 16.17
C GLN A 135 12.81 7.65 16.59
N ARG A 136 12.90 6.49 17.26
CA ARG A 136 14.19 5.87 17.58
C ARG A 136 14.94 5.42 16.33
N LEU A 137 14.21 4.87 15.36
CA LEU A 137 14.79 4.46 14.09
C LEU A 137 15.33 5.67 13.32
N ALA A 138 14.64 6.81 13.33
CA ALA A 138 15.08 8.06 12.71
C ALA A 138 16.44 8.57 13.24
N MET A 139 16.84 8.22 14.48
CA MET A 139 18.15 8.60 15.03
C MET A 139 19.33 7.85 14.38
N LEU A 140 19.07 6.70 13.72
CA LEU A 140 20.10 5.84 13.12
C LEU A 140 20.36 6.14 11.64
N TYR A 141 19.53 6.97 11.01
CA TYR A 141 19.57 7.29 9.58
C TYR A 141 19.78 8.78 9.38
N THR A 142 20.40 9.16 8.26
CA THR A 142 20.45 10.57 7.86
C THR A 142 19.05 11.01 7.40
N PRO A 143 18.73 12.32 7.47
CA PRO A 143 17.42 12.83 7.03
C PRO A 143 17.11 12.43 5.58
N GLU A 144 18.09 12.49 4.67
CA GLU A 144 17.93 12.07 3.27
C GLU A 144 17.63 10.57 3.12
N GLN A 145 18.29 9.72 3.92
CA GLN A 145 18.06 8.27 3.89
C GLN A 145 16.67 7.92 4.40
N LEU A 146 16.24 8.57 5.49
CA LEU A 146 14.92 8.37 6.05
C LEU A 146 13.84 8.88 5.09
N GLN A 147 14.05 10.04 4.46
CA GLN A 147 13.14 10.60 3.48
C GLN A 147 12.92 9.67 2.28
N ALA A 148 14.00 9.06 1.77
CA ALA A 148 13.89 8.08 0.70
C ALA A 148 13.15 6.79 1.13
N LEU A 149 13.29 6.36 2.39
CA LEU A 149 12.66 5.14 2.93
C LEU A 149 11.21 5.33 3.41
N ASP A 150 10.82 6.53 3.80
CA ASP A 150 9.47 6.86 4.29
C ASP A 150 8.57 7.38 3.17
N GLY A 151 9.12 7.64 1.97
CA GLY A 151 8.35 8.12 0.82
C GLY A 151 7.78 9.53 1.01
N SER A 152 8.26 10.29 2.00
CA SER A 152 7.87 11.68 2.20
C SER A 152 8.63 12.56 1.20
N GLU A 153 8.06 12.70 0.01
CA GLU A 153 8.63 13.43 -1.13
C GLU A 153 9.24 14.78 -0.71
N ALA A 154 10.56 14.91 -0.83
CA ALA A 154 11.13 16.19 -1.23
C ALA A 154 10.68 16.33 -2.67
N LYS A 155 9.85 17.34 -2.94
CA LYS A 155 9.50 17.79 -4.28
C LYS A 155 10.80 18.17 -5.00
N ASP A 156 11.36 17.24 -5.75
CA ASP A 156 12.15 17.58 -6.92
C ASP A 156 11.12 17.76 -8.04
N GLU A 157 10.92 18.98 -8.53
CA GLU A 157 9.87 19.36 -9.50
C GLU A 157 9.95 18.60 -10.86
N ASP A 158 10.97 17.74 -11.02
CA ASP A 158 11.29 17.00 -12.25
C ASP A 158 11.11 15.47 -12.12
N GLU A 159 10.74 14.91 -10.95
CA GLU A 159 10.53 13.47 -10.75
C GLU A 159 9.02 13.17 -10.62
N PRO A 160 8.40 12.37 -11.52
CA PRO A 160 6.96 12.10 -11.46
C PRO A 160 6.58 11.42 -10.14
N ASP A 161 5.45 11.84 -9.54
CA ASP A 161 5.02 11.39 -8.21
C ASP A 161 4.94 9.86 -8.16
N PHE A 162 5.21 9.24 -7.01
CA PHE A 162 5.15 7.77 -6.86
C PHE A 162 3.80 7.17 -7.32
N TYR A 163 2.72 7.95 -7.20
CA TYR A 163 1.39 7.59 -7.67
C TYR A 163 1.21 7.71 -9.19
N GLU A 164 2.05 8.47 -9.90
CA GLU A 164 2.15 8.48 -11.36
C GLU A 164 2.96 7.30 -11.91
N GLU A 165 3.96 6.82 -11.16
CA GLU A 165 4.81 5.67 -11.53
C GLU A 165 4.26 4.32 -11.05
N ALA A 166 3.25 4.32 -10.16
CA ALA A 166 2.70 3.10 -9.58
C ALA A 166 2.25 2.12 -10.66
N THR A 167 3.00 1.03 -10.83
CA THR A 167 2.65 -0.09 -11.70
C THR A 167 1.28 -0.62 -11.29
N ILE A 168 0.28 -0.34 -12.12
CA ILE A 168 -1.04 -0.94 -12.00
C ILE A 168 -0.88 -2.37 -12.52
N PRO A 169 -1.16 -3.41 -11.71
CA PRO A 169 -1.14 -4.77 -12.22
C PRO A 169 -2.09 -4.86 -13.43
N ALA A 170 -1.55 -5.36 -14.55
CA ALA A 170 -2.26 -5.51 -15.83
C ALA A 170 -3.44 -6.48 -15.73
#